data_AF-A0A534J1Z2-F1
#
_entry.id   AF-A0A534J1Z2-F1
#
_cell.length_a   1.000
_cell.length_b   1.000
_cell.length_c   1.000
_cell.angle_alpha   90.00
_cell.angle_beta   90.00
_cell.angle_gamma   90.00
#
_symmetry.space_group_name_H-M   'P 1'
#
loop_
_entity.id
_entity.type
_entity.pdbx_description
1 polymer ?
#
loop_
_entity_poly.entity_id
_entity_poly.type
_entity_poly.pdbx_seq_one_letter_code
_entity_poly.pdbx_strand_id
1 'polypeptide(L)' 'MTSDAPHAKFVSIRPLKDLVLARFPEGHPLREVILAERDTLSSNELVAKVETWVFLFNRRS' A
#
# COMPACT_ATOMS: atom_id res chain seq x y z
N MET A 1 -27.00 -24.22 4.01
CA MET A 1 -26.19 -23.39 3.10
C MET A 1 -25.29 -22.51 3.95
N THR A 2 -24.08 -23.00 4.25
CA THR A 2 -23.03 -22.18 4.86
C THR A 2 -22.42 -21.34 3.75
N SER A 3 -22.55 -20.01 3.86
CA SER A 3 -21.91 -19.07 2.95
C SER A 3 -20.42 -19.01 3.29
N ASP A 4 -19.64 -19.99 2.80
CA ASP A 4 -18.16 -19.97 2.84
C ASP A 4 -17.60 -19.02 1.76
N ALA A 5 -18.11 -17.79 1.71
CA ALA A 5 -17.42 -16.73 0.99
C ALA A 5 -16.23 -16.33 1.87
N PRO A 6 -14.97 -16.52 1.43
CA PRO A 6 -13.82 -16.09 2.21
C PRO A 6 -13.98 -14.59 2.45
N HIS A 7 -14.21 -14.18 3.70
CA HIS A 7 -14.29 -12.78 4.06
C HIS A 7 -12.96 -12.13 3.68
N ALA A 8 -12.95 -11.39 2.56
CA ALA A 8 -11.77 -10.67 2.12
C ALA A 8 -11.40 -9.70 3.26
N LYS A 9 -10.30 -9.99 3.95
CA LYS A 9 -9.79 -9.12 5.02
C LYS A 9 -9.23 -7.87 4.37
N PHE A 10 -9.92 -6.75 4.58
CA PHE A 10 -9.46 -5.43 4.15
C PHE A 10 -8.53 -4.83 5.20
N VAL A 11 -7.49 -4.15 4.74
CA VAL A 11 -6.48 -3.47 5.53
C VAL A 11 -6.50 -2.01 5.14
N SER A 12 -6.63 -1.13 6.13
CA SER A 12 -6.45 0.31 5.91
C SER A 12 -4.96 0.61 5.76
N ILE A 13 -4.61 1.33 4.70
CA ILE A 13 -3.25 1.81 4.44
C ILE A 13 -3.10 3.31 4.69
N ARG A 14 -4.09 3.98 5.29
CA ARG A 14 -3.96 5.41 5.63
C ARG A 14 -2.72 5.74 6.47
N PRO A 15 -2.38 4.96 7.51
CA PRO A 15 -1.15 5.21 8.27
C PRO A 15 0.12 5.16 7.39
N LEU A 16 0.12 4.33 6.35
CA LEU A 16 1.23 4.26 5.40
C LEU A 16 1.29 5.50 4.49
N LYS A 17 0.13 6.02 4.06
CA LYS A 17 0.05 7.28 3.31
C LYS A 17 0.56 8.47 4.12
N ASP A 18 0.16 8.54 5.39
CA ASP A 18 0.64 9.57 6.31
C ASP A 18 2.17 9.47 6.51
N LEU A 19 2.69 8.24 6.64
CA LEU A 19 4.12 8.00 6.74
C LEU A 19 4.86 8.51 5.50
N VAL A 20 4.39 8.22 4.29
CA VAL A 20 5.12 8.63 3.08
C VAL A 20 5.07 10.14 2.85
N LEU A 21 3.97 10.80 3.22
CA LEU A 21 3.87 12.27 3.19
C LEU A 21 4.87 12.92 4.14
N ALA A 22 5.06 12.34 5.33
CA ALA A 22 5.95 12.88 6.35
C ALA A 22 7.44 12.61 6.07
N ARG A 23 7.78 11.57 5.29
CA ARG A 23 9.16 11.08 5.15
C ARG A 23 9.77 11.30 3.78
N PHE A 24 8.98 11.40 2.72
CA PHE A 24 9.49 11.47 1.36
C PHE A 24 9.13 12.81 0.68
N PRO A 25 10.08 13.43 -0.03
CA PRO A 25 9.81 14.65 -0.78
C PRO A 25 8.81 14.38 -1.91
N GLU A 26 8.17 15.45 -2.38
CA GLU A 26 7.29 15.39 -3.55
C GLU A 26 8.06 14.89 -4.78
N GLY A 27 7.43 14.04 -5.61
CA GLY A 27 8.08 13.41 -6.75
C GLY A 27 8.91 12.17 -6.41
N HIS A 28 9.09 11.82 -5.13
CA HIS A 28 9.74 10.55 -4.78
C HIS A 28 8.87 9.37 -5.24
N PRO A 29 9.41 8.39 -6.00
CA PRO A 29 8.60 7.33 -6.62
C PRO A 29 7.71 6.53 -5.65
N LEU A 30 8.24 6.19 -4.47
CA LEU A 30 7.45 5.47 -3.45
C LEU A 30 6.27 6.30 -2.92
N ARG A 31 6.45 7.62 -2.77
CA ARG A 31 5.40 8.52 -2.29
C ARG A 31 4.26 8.58 -3.29
N GLU A 32 4.59 8.84 -4.56
CA GLU A 32 3.60 8.95 -5.63
C GLU A 32 2.78 7.66 -5.77
N VAL A 33 3.46 6.50 -5.74
CA VAL A 33 2.79 5.20 -5.83
C VAL A 33 1.88 4.95 -4.64
N ILE A 34 2.35 5.12 -3.40
CA ILE A 34 1.53 4.85 -2.21
C ILE A 34 0.33 5.81 -2.13
N LEU A 35 0.49 7.08 -2.50
CA LEU A 35 -0.60 8.05 -2.47
C LEU A 35 -1.71 7.77 -3.48
N ALA A 36 -1.36 7.20 -4.65
CA ALA A 36 -2.30 6.83 -5.70
C ALA A 36 -3.18 5.61 -5.38
N GLU A 37 -2.80 4.79 -4.39
CA GLU A 37 -3.57 3.60 -3.99
C GLU A 37 -4.91 3.97 -3.35
N ARG A 38 -5.84 3.00 -3.24
CA ARG A 38 -7.03 3.18 -2.38
C ARG A 38 -6.62 3.13 -0.91
N ASP A 39 -7.41 3.78 -0.05
CA ASP A 39 -7.13 3.81 1.40
C ASP A 39 -7.32 2.47 2.10
N THR A 40 -8.06 1.57 1.47
CA THR A 40 -8.25 0.19 1.90
C THR A 40 -7.93 -0.76 0.76
N LEU A 41 -7.16 -1.80 1.09
CA LEU A 41 -6.79 -2.88 0.19
C LEU A 41 -7.24 -4.21 0.80
N SER A 42 -7.63 -5.17 -0.03
CA SER A 42 -7.69 -6.56 0.43
C SER A 42 -6.29 -7.06 0.81
N SER A 43 -6.22 -8.09 1.65
CA SER A 43 -4.94 -8.69 2.05
C SER A 43 -4.12 -9.17 0.86
N ASN A 44 -4.76 -9.72 -0.18
CA ASN A 44 -4.07 -10.16 -1.39
C ASN A 44 -3.51 -8.99 -2.20
N GLU A 45 -4.26 -7.90 -2.35
CA GLU A 45 -3.77 -6.68 -3.01
C GLU A 45 -2.60 -6.07 -2.24
N LEU A 46 -2.67 -6.05 -0.90
CA LEU A 46 -1.59 -5.55 -0.06
C LEU A 46 -0.31 -6.37 -0.28
N VAL A 47 -0.39 -7.70 -0.17
CA VAL A 47 0.77 -8.58 -0.35
C VAL A 47 1.38 -8.43 -1.75
N ALA A 48 0.54 -8.37 -2.79
CA ALA A 48 1.01 -8.20 -4.17
C ALA A 48 1.74 -6.87 -4.41
N LYS A 49 1.44 -5.83 -3.64
CA LYS A 49 2.04 -4.49 -3.78
C LYS A 49 3.29 -4.28 -2.93
N VAL A 50 3.42 -4.99 -1.80
CA VAL A 50 4.55 -4.84 -0.86
C VAL A 50 5.90 -4.99 -1.55
N GLU A 51 6.05 -5.96 -2.45
CA GLU A 51 7.31 -6.16 -3.17
C GLU A 51 7.70 -4.92 -4.01
N THR A 52 6.73 -4.34 -4.71
CA THR A 52 6.95 -3.11 -5.49
C THR A 52 7.30 -1.94 -4.58
N TRP A 53 6.60 -1.78 -3.45
CA TRP A 53 6.89 -0.69 -2.51
C TRP A 53 8.28 -0.82 -1.88
N VAL A 54 8.69 -2.03 -1.50
CA VAL A 54 10.04 -2.30 -0.97
C VAL A 54 11.11 -2.02 -2.03
N PHE A 55 10.86 -2.40 -3.28
CA PHE A 55 11.76 -2.07 -4.38
C PHE A 55 11.92 -0.55 -4.54
N LEU A 56 10.82 0.21 -4.55
CA LEU A 56 10.85 1.67 -4.66
C LEU A 56 11.49 2.35 -3.44
N PHE A 57 11.30 1.79 -2.24
CA PHE A 57 11.96 2.25 -1.02
C PHE A 57 13.49 2.14 -1.11
N ASN A 58 13.98 1.04 -1.67
CA ASN A 58 15.42 0.77 -1.77
C ASN A 58 16.10 1.42 -2.98
N ARG A 59 15.32 2.00 -3.91
CA ARG A 59 15.91 2.78 -5.00
C ARG A 59 16.54 4.05 -4.42
N ARG A 60 17.86 4.19 -4.61
CA ARG A 60 18.53 5.47 -4.38
C ARG A 60 17.92 6.48 -5.36
N SER A 61 17.30 7.52 -4.81
CA SER A 61 16.96 8.75 -5.55
C SER A 61 18.19 9.64 -5.66
#